data_AF-D2VTB5-F1
#
_entry.id   AF-D2VTB5-F1
#
_cell.length_a   1.000
_cell.length_b   1.000
_cell.length_c   1.000
_cell.angle_alpha   90.00
_cell.angle_beta   90.00
_cell.angle_gamma   90.00
#
_symmetry.space_group_name_H-M   'P 1'
#
loop_
_entity.id
_entity.type
_entity.pdbx_description
1 polymer ?
#
loop_
_entity_poly.entity_id
_entity_poly.type
_entity_poly.pdbx_seq_one_letter_code
_entity_poly.pdbx_strand_id
1 'polypeptide(L)'
;MIPKTPSEITVEYLKEKLSNQQHMNGRLVWLDKLASVSYNNSNIQGQCSQVVLFELKDSEGNILDEVFIKFAKDENDKSIAHHVDRDFLAETSAYKKEIAFYQYLLNTNSINNLLNRNVVPPVYVAEIDRNNKDQFILILRKSGKALDQIVGCSTELIRLILKEWALIQSEFWYTAEDEEKFKAQLVVNGYDVMTPLHHTVTSMINKKNNILPVEEVVEEVKQVWKDKWEDYHYVLKYFSSQTGMKQLAENALVIDEQVSSGKIFEIVEEGCQVLTANNRTLNHCDFRLDNMLQVSEESVAFVDFQCIGFGSCGYDLGFFISSCLLSEQVNDNFHNLMESYWNSLICNKPIIEKTYSLEQLKRETRKAAVIQLSLYMSMFSAWRPMIDSGVDLKSAVGRFFELVICATERMLNFHVKFTSSD
;
A
#
# COMPACT_ATOMS: atom_id res chain seq x y z
N MET A 1 3.31 -4.06 29.29
CA MET A 1 2.19 -3.32 28.68
C MET A 1 2.71 -2.69 27.40
N ILE A 2 1.92 -2.67 26.31
CA ILE A 2 2.33 -1.99 25.08
C ILE A 2 2.21 -0.47 25.29
N PRO A 3 3.29 0.31 25.09
CA PRO A 3 3.24 1.77 25.17
C PRO A 3 2.21 2.35 24.21
N LYS A 4 1.45 3.34 24.67
CA LYS A 4 0.41 4.01 23.88
C LYS A 4 0.89 5.30 23.24
N THR A 5 1.87 5.93 23.84
CA THR A 5 2.35 7.25 23.45
C THR A 5 3.88 7.29 23.36
N PRO A 6 4.45 8.21 22.57
CA PRO A 6 5.91 8.36 22.48
C PRO A 6 6.59 8.59 23.84
N SER A 7 5.94 9.30 24.75
CA SER A 7 6.45 9.59 26.09
C SER A 7 6.57 8.37 27.01
N GLU A 8 5.89 7.27 26.67
CA GLU A 8 5.96 6.01 27.43
C GLU A 8 7.16 5.13 27.03
N ILE A 9 7.91 5.51 25.98
CA ILE A 9 9.11 4.79 25.55
C ILE A 9 10.29 5.18 26.46
N THR A 10 10.77 4.21 27.25
CA THR A 10 11.95 4.38 28.13
C THR A 10 13.12 3.50 27.69
N VAL A 11 14.31 3.77 28.25
CA VAL A 11 15.50 2.94 28.04
C VAL A 11 15.28 1.52 28.55
N GLU A 12 14.63 1.37 29.71
CA GLU A 12 14.33 0.08 30.32
C GLU A 12 13.39 -0.74 29.44
N TYR A 13 12.33 -0.11 28.92
CA TYR A 13 11.41 -0.75 28.00
C TYR A 13 12.12 -1.27 26.75
N LEU A 14 12.94 -0.42 26.11
CA LEU A 14 13.70 -0.82 24.92
C LEU A 14 14.69 -1.94 25.25
N LYS A 15 15.40 -1.86 26.37
CA LYS A 15 16.33 -2.93 26.80
C LYS A 15 15.59 -4.25 27.01
N GLU A 16 14.47 -4.24 27.73
CA GLU A 16 13.65 -5.45 27.96
C GLU A 16 13.18 -6.08 26.64
N LYS A 17 12.64 -5.26 25.73
CA LYS A 17 12.07 -5.76 24.47
C LYS A 17 13.13 -6.27 23.50
N LEU A 18 14.24 -5.54 23.39
CA LEU A 18 15.31 -5.86 22.45
C LEU A 18 16.26 -6.93 22.96
N SER A 19 16.38 -7.14 24.28
CA SER A 19 17.22 -8.21 24.85
C SER A 19 16.64 -9.60 24.62
N ASN A 20 15.31 -9.70 24.52
CA ASN A 20 14.60 -10.97 24.37
C ASN A 20 14.52 -11.46 22.92
N GLN A 21 14.85 -10.59 21.95
CA GLN A 21 14.85 -10.92 20.53
C GLN A 21 16.20 -11.58 20.19
N GLN A 22 16.18 -12.87 19.81
CA GLN A 22 17.30 -13.45 19.06
C GLN A 22 17.28 -12.84 17.65
N HIS A 23 17.83 -11.64 17.50
CA HIS A 23 17.90 -11.00 16.19
C HIS A 23 18.74 -11.86 15.23
N MET A 24 18.23 -12.06 14.02
CA MET A 24 18.89 -12.86 12.97
C MET A 24 20.28 -12.33 12.55
N ASN A 25 20.67 -11.13 13.00
CA ASN A 25 21.98 -10.51 12.74
C ASN A 25 22.90 -10.39 13.97
N GLY A 26 22.62 -11.13 15.04
CA GLY A 26 23.40 -11.11 16.28
C GLY A 26 22.90 -10.11 17.31
N ARG A 27 23.47 -10.18 18.52
CA ARG A 27 23.15 -9.27 19.63
C ARG A 27 23.34 -7.83 19.18
N LEU A 28 22.33 -6.97 19.37
CA LEU A 28 22.44 -5.53 19.15
C LEU A 28 23.54 -4.98 20.05
N VAL A 29 24.76 -4.86 19.53
CA VAL A 29 25.97 -4.51 20.30
C VAL A 29 25.82 -3.15 20.98
N TRP A 30 25.00 -2.27 20.42
CA TRP A 30 24.70 -0.96 20.98
C TRP A 30 23.73 -1.00 22.16
N LEU A 31 22.95 -2.08 22.36
CA LEU A 31 21.90 -2.12 23.38
C LEU A 31 22.46 -1.99 24.81
N ASP A 32 23.61 -2.59 25.07
CA ASP A 32 24.29 -2.48 26.37
C ASP A 32 24.78 -1.05 26.65
N LYS A 33 25.01 -0.25 25.60
CA LYS A 33 25.45 1.15 25.67
C LYS A 33 24.29 2.15 25.75
N LEU A 34 23.06 1.73 25.46
CA LEU A 34 21.90 2.61 25.47
C LEU A 34 21.72 3.24 26.85
N ALA A 35 21.77 4.56 26.92
CA ALA A 35 21.66 5.33 28.15
C ALA A 35 20.55 6.38 28.11
N SER A 36 20.16 6.86 26.93
CA SER A 36 19.03 7.77 26.78
C SER A 36 18.28 7.55 25.46
N VAL A 37 17.03 7.99 25.46
CA VAL A 37 16.13 7.98 24.30
C VAL A 37 15.49 9.35 24.18
N SER A 38 15.49 9.91 22.98
CA SER A 38 14.82 11.18 22.67
C SER A 38 14.04 11.06 21.38
N TYR A 39 12.96 11.81 21.23
CA TYR A 39 12.17 11.82 20.00
C TYR A 39 11.86 13.24 19.54
N ASN A 40 11.67 13.38 18.24
CA ASN A 40 11.24 14.64 17.66
C ASN A 40 9.71 14.66 17.51
N ASN A 41 9.07 15.73 17.98
CA ASN A 41 7.63 15.97 17.79
C ASN A 41 7.25 16.38 16.37
N SER A 42 8.19 16.43 15.42
CA SER A 42 7.88 16.46 13.99
C SER A 42 7.22 15.14 13.59
N ASN A 43 5.96 14.97 13.98
CA ASN A 43 5.16 13.79 13.67
C ASN A 43 5.17 13.59 12.16
N ILE A 44 5.71 12.46 11.71
CA ILE A 44 5.38 11.93 10.40
C ILE A 44 4.02 11.26 10.63
N GLN A 45 2.94 12.05 10.69
CA GLN A 45 1.61 11.49 10.92
C GLN A 45 1.25 10.62 9.72
N GLY A 46 1.20 9.30 9.94
CA GLY A 46 0.58 8.38 8.99
C GLY A 46 -0.93 8.54 9.04
N GLN A 47 -1.62 8.22 7.94
CA GLN A 47 -3.09 8.32 7.88
C GLN A 47 -3.78 7.47 8.97
N CYS A 48 -3.12 6.37 9.35
CA CYS A 48 -3.68 5.35 10.21
C CYS A 48 -2.90 5.13 11.51
N SER A 49 -1.75 5.76 11.69
CA SER A 49 -0.89 5.53 12.86
C SER A 49 -0.09 6.77 13.22
N GLN A 50 0.27 6.88 14.49
CA GLN A 50 1.24 7.88 14.92
C GLN A 50 2.64 7.32 14.68
N VAL A 51 3.42 7.94 13.79
CA VAL A 51 4.81 7.55 13.52
C VAL A 51 5.76 8.62 14.03
N VAL A 52 6.71 8.21 14.86
CA VAL A 52 7.65 9.12 15.52
C VAL A 52 9.08 8.62 15.33
N LEU A 53 9.98 9.56 15.02
CA LEU A 53 11.41 9.29 14.95
C LEU A 53 12.04 9.43 16.34
N PHE A 54 12.73 8.37 16.76
CA PHE A 54 13.50 8.30 17.98
C PHE A 54 15.00 8.22 17.68
N GLU A 55 15.78 8.96 18.45
CA GLU A 55 17.24 8.85 18.54
C GLU A 55 17.60 8.06 19.79
N LEU A 56 18.38 7.00 19.62
CA LEU A 56 18.89 6.16 20.69
C LEU A 56 20.33 6.58 20.98
N LYS A 57 20.67 6.92 22.23
CA LYS A 57 21.95 7.54 22.57
C LYS A 57 22.69 6.83 23.69
N ASP A 58 24.02 6.87 23.65
CA ASP A 58 24.88 6.40 24.74
C ASP A 58 24.98 7.42 25.89
N SER A 59 25.79 7.09 26.90
CA SER A 59 26.01 7.95 28.08
C SER A 59 26.77 9.26 27.76
N GLU A 60 27.44 9.32 26.62
CA GLU A 60 28.16 10.51 26.14
C GLU A 60 27.26 11.38 25.24
N GLY A 61 26.06 10.90 24.90
CA GLY A 61 25.11 11.58 24.02
C GLY A 61 25.33 11.28 22.54
N ASN A 62 26.21 10.34 22.19
CA ASN A 62 26.41 9.91 20.80
C ASN A 62 25.19 9.09 20.33
N ILE A 63 24.75 9.32 19.09
CA ILE A 63 23.66 8.54 18.49
C ILE A 63 24.17 7.14 18.18
N LEU A 64 23.53 6.15 18.80
CA LEU A 64 23.74 4.72 18.58
C LEU A 64 22.93 4.21 17.39
N ASP A 65 21.67 4.63 17.29
CA ASP A 65 20.77 4.30 16.19
C ASP A 65 19.61 5.29 16.10
N GLU A 66 18.90 5.25 14.97
CA GLU A 66 17.67 6.00 14.74
C GLU A 66 16.54 5.02 14.37
N VAL A 67 15.38 5.15 15.03
CA VAL A 67 14.26 4.23 14.83
C VAL A 67 12.94 4.97 14.63
N PHE A 68 12.13 4.49 13.70
CA PHE A 68 10.72 4.85 13.61
C PHE A 68 9.91 3.94 14.52
N ILE A 69 9.12 4.53 15.42
CA ILE A 69 8.16 3.81 16.22
C ILE A 69 6.75 4.21 15.78
N LYS A 70 5.98 3.23 15.31
CA LYS A 70 4.57 3.37 14.98
C LYS A 70 3.71 2.92 16.16
N PHE A 71 2.72 3.73 16.49
CA PHE A 71 1.70 3.46 17.50
C PHE A 71 0.31 3.46 16.84
N ALA A 72 -0.64 2.75 17.47
CA ALA A 72 -2.05 2.94 17.15
C ALA A 72 -2.44 4.41 17.27
N LYS A 73 -3.33 4.88 16.38
CA LYS A 73 -3.83 6.26 16.40
C LYS A 73 -4.46 6.59 17.76
N ASP A 74 -4.16 7.79 18.29
CA ASP A 74 -4.78 8.28 19.52
C ASP A 74 -6.28 8.46 19.31
N GLU A 75 -7.09 7.94 20.25
CA GLU A 75 -8.55 8.05 20.23
C GLU A 75 -9.03 9.50 20.34
N ASN A 76 -8.19 10.38 20.89
CA ASN A 76 -8.49 11.80 21.05
C ASN A 76 -8.02 12.66 19.88
N ASP A 77 -7.28 12.10 18.91
CA ASP A 77 -6.84 12.82 17.72
C ASP A 77 -8.02 13.02 16.75
N LYS A 78 -8.68 14.16 16.90
CA LYS A 78 -9.79 14.63 16.04
C LYS A 78 -9.31 15.47 14.86
N SER A 79 -8.03 15.41 14.49
CA SER A 79 -7.55 16.19 13.34
C SER A 79 -8.35 15.84 12.08
N ILE A 80 -8.95 16.88 11.48
CA ILE A 80 -9.85 16.80 10.32
C ILE A 80 -9.15 16.18 9.10
N ALA A 81 -7.81 16.20 9.07
CA ALA A 81 -6.99 15.72 7.96
C ALA A 81 -7.07 14.20 7.73
N HIS A 82 -7.49 13.41 8.72
CA HIS A 82 -7.48 11.95 8.63
C HIS A 82 -8.91 11.42 8.69
N HIS A 83 -9.52 11.22 7.53
CA HIS A 83 -10.89 10.70 7.33
C HIS A 83 -11.15 9.27 7.87
N VAL A 84 -10.22 8.72 8.64
CA VAL A 84 -10.24 7.35 9.15
C VAL A 84 -9.98 7.37 10.65
N ASP A 85 -10.94 6.92 11.45
CA ASP A 85 -10.78 6.79 12.89
C ASP A 85 -10.20 5.43 13.29
N ARG A 86 -9.85 5.30 14.58
CA ARG A 86 -9.25 4.08 15.12
C ARG A 86 -10.18 2.88 15.05
N ASP A 87 -11.49 3.10 15.23
CA ASP A 87 -12.46 2.01 15.27
C ASP A 87 -12.59 1.38 13.86
N PHE A 88 -12.64 2.20 12.81
CA PHE A 88 -12.59 1.72 11.42
C PHE A 88 -11.32 0.91 11.13
N LEU A 89 -10.15 1.35 11.62
CA LEU A 89 -8.89 0.63 11.41
C LEU A 89 -8.83 -0.72 12.12
N ALA A 90 -9.44 -0.81 13.31
CA ALA A 90 -9.58 -2.07 14.02
C ALA A 90 -10.59 -3.00 13.33
N GLU A 91 -11.73 -2.47 12.87
CA GLU A 91 -12.78 -3.22 12.16
C GLU A 91 -12.28 -3.79 10.82
N THR A 92 -11.54 -2.99 10.06
CA THR A 92 -10.89 -3.43 8.80
C THR A 92 -9.61 -4.24 9.02
N SER A 93 -9.25 -4.50 10.28
CA SER A 93 -8.06 -5.24 10.69
C SER A 93 -6.75 -4.67 10.15
N ALA A 94 -6.69 -3.36 9.87
CA ALA A 94 -5.52 -2.68 9.31
C ALA A 94 -4.26 -2.91 10.17
N TYR A 95 -4.38 -2.69 11.49
CA TYR A 95 -3.26 -2.90 12.43
C TYR A 95 -2.86 -4.37 12.55
N LYS A 96 -3.85 -5.27 12.60
CA LYS A 96 -3.60 -6.71 12.69
C LYS A 96 -2.83 -7.21 11.48
N LYS A 97 -3.19 -6.77 10.29
CA LYS A 97 -2.53 -7.11 9.02
C LYS A 97 -1.08 -6.62 9.01
N GLU A 98 -0.85 -5.34 9.28
CA GLU A 98 0.52 -4.78 9.29
C GLU A 98 1.41 -5.49 10.31
N ILE A 99 0.94 -5.67 11.54
CA ILE A 99 1.74 -6.30 12.60
C ILE A 99 1.97 -7.79 12.33
N ALA A 100 0.98 -8.53 11.83
CA ALA A 100 1.16 -9.93 11.45
C ALA A 100 2.24 -10.10 10.36
N PHE A 101 2.29 -9.19 9.38
CA PHE A 101 3.35 -9.20 8.38
C PHE A 101 4.74 -9.03 9.00
N TYR A 102 4.93 -8.04 9.87
CA TYR A 102 6.23 -7.83 10.51
C TYR A 102 6.59 -8.91 11.53
N GLN A 103 5.62 -9.51 12.22
CA GLN A 103 5.83 -10.68 13.08
C GLN A 103 6.28 -11.90 12.27
N TYR A 104 5.69 -12.12 11.09
CA TYR A 104 6.14 -13.14 10.16
C TYR A 104 7.59 -12.93 9.72
N LEU A 105 8.00 -11.68 9.46
CA LEU A 105 9.40 -11.37 9.14
C LEU A 105 10.37 -11.70 10.27
N LEU A 106 9.97 -11.47 11.52
CA LEU A 106 10.79 -11.78 12.69
C LEU A 106 10.91 -13.29 12.98
N ASN A 107 9.90 -14.08 12.62
CA ASN A 107 9.80 -15.49 13.00
C ASN A 107 10.31 -16.48 11.93
N THR A 108 10.65 -16.03 10.73
CA THR A 108 10.97 -16.92 9.61
C THR A 108 12.41 -16.83 9.14
N ASN A 109 13.12 -17.95 9.22
CA ASN A 109 14.47 -18.07 8.65
C ASN A 109 14.48 -17.95 7.11
N SER A 110 13.36 -18.24 6.44
CA SER A 110 13.21 -18.11 4.98
C SER A 110 13.35 -16.65 4.51
N ILE A 111 13.07 -15.70 5.40
CA ILE A 111 13.08 -14.25 5.12
C ILE A 111 14.45 -13.60 5.28
N ASN A 112 15.48 -14.39 5.60
CA ASN A 112 16.86 -13.95 5.47
C ASN A 112 17.13 -13.35 4.09
N ASN A 113 16.51 -13.82 3.00
CA ASN A 113 16.68 -13.22 1.68
C ASN A 113 16.03 -11.84 1.52
N LEU A 114 14.88 -11.57 2.16
CA LEU A 114 14.22 -10.25 2.09
C LEU A 114 14.95 -9.24 2.99
N LEU A 115 15.26 -9.65 4.21
CA LEU A 115 15.96 -8.79 5.18
C LEU A 115 17.40 -8.49 4.75
N ASN A 116 18.12 -9.47 4.18
CA ASN A 116 19.48 -9.23 3.66
C ASN A 116 19.49 -8.30 2.44
N ARG A 117 18.38 -8.19 1.70
CA ARG A 117 18.25 -7.28 0.55
C ARG A 117 17.68 -5.91 0.91
N ASN A 118 17.36 -5.69 2.18
CA ASN A 118 16.73 -4.46 2.69
C ASN A 118 15.42 -4.10 1.95
N VAL A 119 14.64 -5.09 1.51
CA VAL A 119 13.33 -4.82 0.84
C VAL A 119 12.24 -4.36 1.81
N VAL A 120 12.51 -4.46 3.10
CA VAL A 120 11.75 -3.85 4.18
C VAL A 120 12.73 -3.25 5.19
N PRO A 121 12.38 -2.19 5.94
CA PRO A 121 13.25 -1.69 6.99
C PRO A 121 13.54 -2.78 8.05
N PRO A 122 14.75 -2.82 8.63
CA PRO A 122 15.04 -3.72 9.73
C PRO A 122 14.03 -3.58 10.87
N VAL A 123 13.39 -4.69 11.23
CA VAL A 123 12.35 -4.75 12.25
C VAL A 123 12.99 -5.11 13.59
N TYR A 124 12.69 -4.33 14.62
CA TYR A 124 13.14 -4.61 15.98
C TYR A 124 12.04 -5.19 16.86
N VAL A 125 10.82 -4.65 16.76
CA VAL A 125 9.67 -5.07 17.56
C VAL A 125 8.42 -4.96 16.71
N ALA A 126 7.55 -5.97 16.77
CA ALA A 126 6.20 -5.93 16.21
C ALA A 126 5.23 -6.62 17.19
N GLU A 127 4.48 -5.83 17.95
CA GLU A 127 3.57 -6.33 18.99
C GLU A 127 2.20 -5.69 18.87
N ILE A 128 1.14 -6.48 19.13
CA ILE A 128 -0.25 -6.02 19.10
C ILE A 128 -1.02 -6.67 20.26
N ASP A 129 -1.76 -5.86 20.99
CA ASP A 129 -2.72 -6.27 22.00
C ASP A 129 -4.13 -6.32 21.38
N ARG A 130 -4.52 -7.53 21.00
CA ARG A 130 -5.81 -7.80 20.36
C ARG A 130 -7.01 -7.59 21.29
N ASN A 131 -6.79 -7.56 22.60
CA ASN A 131 -7.85 -7.39 23.59
C ASN A 131 -8.14 -5.91 23.88
N ASN A 132 -7.32 -4.99 23.35
CA ASN A 132 -7.37 -3.58 23.67
C ASN A 132 -7.37 -2.71 22.41
N LYS A 133 -8.46 -2.81 21.63
CA LYS A 133 -8.67 -2.06 20.38
C LYS A 133 -7.44 -2.06 19.47
N ASP A 134 -6.83 -3.23 19.31
CA ASP A 134 -5.64 -3.45 18.50
C ASP A 134 -4.51 -2.45 18.80
N GLN A 135 -4.32 -2.08 20.08
CA GLN A 135 -3.18 -1.29 20.50
C GLN A 135 -1.91 -2.00 20.05
N PHE A 136 -1.03 -1.32 19.32
CA PHE A 136 0.18 -1.94 18.81
C PHE A 136 1.39 -1.02 19.00
N ILE A 137 2.56 -1.64 18.88
CA ILE A 137 3.83 -0.96 18.70
C ILE A 137 4.64 -1.68 17.63
N LEU A 138 5.19 -0.91 16.71
CA LEU A 138 6.10 -1.38 15.67
C LEU A 138 7.35 -0.51 15.68
N ILE A 139 8.50 -1.12 15.91
CA ILE A 139 9.81 -0.45 15.96
C ILE A 139 10.61 -0.89 14.74
N LEU A 140 10.86 0.04 13.84
CA LEU A 140 11.65 -0.14 12.62
C LEU A 140 12.90 0.72 12.69
N ARG A 141 14.03 0.22 12.20
CA ARG A 141 15.21 1.08 11.99
C ARG A 141 14.92 2.11 10.90
N LYS A 142 15.30 3.36 11.12
CA LYS A 142 15.24 4.41 10.08
C LYS A 142 16.07 3.96 8.89
N SER A 143 15.44 3.89 7.73
CA SER A 143 16.04 3.37 6.50
C SER A 143 15.71 4.30 5.33
N GLY A 144 16.72 4.66 4.54
CA GLY A 144 16.53 5.36 3.26
C GLY A 144 15.79 6.71 3.34
N LYS A 145 15.38 7.17 2.16
CA LYS A 145 14.59 8.40 1.94
C LYS A 145 13.26 8.04 1.28
N ALA A 146 12.15 8.58 1.78
CA ALA A 146 10.84 8.42 1.15
C ALA A 146 10.85 8.94 -0.30
N LEU A 147 10.27 8.16 -1.20
CA LEU A 147 9.98 8.59 -2.56
C LEU A 147 8.75 9.51 -2.56
N ASP A 148 8.59 10.27 -3.64
CA ASP A 148 7.52 11.26 -3.77
C ASP A 148 6.63 10.90 -4.96
N GLN A 149 5.37 10.55 -4.68
CA GLN A 149 4.43 10.16 -5.72
C GLN A 149 4.12 11.28 -6.72
N ILE A 150 4.10 12.55 -6.27
CA ILE A 150 3.78 13.69 -7.13
C ILE A 150 4.91 13.89 -8.14
N VAL A 151 6.15 13.89 -7.64
CA VAL A 151 7.35 14.06 -8.48
C VAL A 151 7.57 12.84 -9.39
N GLY A 152 7.27 11.63 -8.91
CA GLY A 152 7.59 10.39 -9.60
C GLY A 152 9.05 9.98 -9.40
N CYS A 153 9.52 9.03 -10.21
CA CYS A 153 10.91 8.56 -10.16
C CYS A 153 11.42 8.11 -11.53
N SER A 154 12.72 7.84 -11.64
CA SER A 154 13.33 7.39 -12.90
C SER A 154 12.87 5.99 -13.30
N THR A 155 12.94 5.68 -14.60
CA THR A 155 12.60 4.36 -15.13
C THR A 155 13.47 3.25 -14.55
N GLU A 156 14.73 3.55 -14.25
CA GLU A 156 15.67 2.63 -13.57
C GLU A 156 15.19 2.29 -12.16
N LEU A 157 14.75 3.29 -11.40
CA LEU A 157 14.22 3.09 -10.06
C LEU A 157 12.89 2.33 -10.10
N ILE A 158 12.03 2.58 -11.09
CA ILE A 158 10.80 1.80 -11.33
C ILE A 158 11.14 0.33 -11.57
N ARG A 159 12.12 0.01 -12.43
CA ARG A 159 12.54 -1.38 -12.67
C ARG A 159 13.06 -2.04 -11.40
N LEU A 160 13.82 -1.31 -10.58
CA LEU A 160 14.30 -1.80 -9.29
C LEU A 160 13.14 -2.09 -8.33
N ILE A 161 12.18 -1.17 -8.19
CA ILE A 161 10.97 -1.34 -7.39
C ILE A 161 10.23 -2.62 -7.80
N LEU A 162 9.98 -2.79 -9.10
CA LEU A 162 9.28 -3.97 -9.61
C LEU A 162 10.05 -5.26 -9.36
N LYS A 163 11.38 -5.22 -9.49
CA LYS A 163 12.25 -6.38 -9.24
C LYS A 163 12.21 -6.81 -7.77
N GLU A 164 12.32 -5.87 -6.83
CA GLU A 164 12.26 -6.15 -5.39
C GLU A 164 10.85 -6.53 -4.93
N TRP A 165 9.81 -5.95 -5.53
CA TRP A 165 8.43 -6.35 -5.25
C TRP A 165 8.12 -7.78 -5.73
N ALA A 166 8.62 -8.15 -6.91
CA ALA A 166 8.51 -9.53 -7.41
C ALA A 166 9.15 -10.56 -6.46
N LEU A 167 10.22 -10.18 -5.75
CA LEU A 167 10.84 -11.03 -4.74
C LEU A 167 9.86 -11.30 -3.58
N ILE A 168 9.25 -10.26 -3.01
CA ILE A 168 8.23 -10.40 -1.96
C ILE A 168 7.08 -11.27 -2.47
N GLN A 169 6.52 -10.95 -3.64
CA GLN A 169 5.39 -11.70 -4.20
C GLN A 169 5.71 -13.14 -4.56
N SER A 170 6.96 -13.48 -4.88
CA SER A 170 7.36 -14.86 -5.10
C SER A 170 7.26 -15.71 -3.81
N GLU A 171 7.65 -15.14 -2.65
CA GLU A 171 7.64 -15.85 -1.37
C GLU A 171 6.21 -16.27 -0.99
N PHE A 172 5.26 -15.36 -1.17
CA PHE A 172 3.85 -15.58 -0.83
C PHE A 172 3.03 -16.21 -1.96
N TRP A 173 3.66 -16.71 -3.03
CA TRP A 173 2.93 -17.28 -4.15
C TRP A 173 2.29 -18.65 -3.83
N TYR A 174 1.01 -18.79 -4.16
CA TYR A 174 0.24 -20.03 -4.07
C TYR A 174 -0.89 -20.07 -5.13
N THR A 175 -1.52 -21.23 -5.31
CA THR A 175 -2.74 -21.37 -6.12
C THR A 175 -3.96 -21.54 -5.23
N ALA A 176 -5.18 -21.30 -5.74
CA ALA A 176 -6.40 -21.49 -4.95
C ALA A 176 -6.55 -22.92 -4.42
N GLU A 177 -6.01 -23.93 -5.11
CA GLU A 177 -5.96 -25.32 -4.66
C GLU A 177 -5.04 -25.52 -3.43
N ASP A 178 -3.95 -24.76 -3.35
CA ASP A 178 -2.95 -24.84 -2.28
C ASP A 178 -3.31 -23.98 -1.05
N GLU A 179 -4.43 -23.23 -1.08
CA GLU A 179 -4.72 -22.16 -0.12
C GLU A 179 -4.71 -22.63 1.35
N GLU A 180 -5.40 -23.72 1.66
CA GLU A 180 -5.46 -24.23 3.05
C GLU A 180 -4.08 -24.65 3.57
N LYS A 181 -3.28 -25.28 2.71
CA LYS A 181 -1.91 -25.69 3.05
C LYS A 181 -1.02 -24.46 3.27
N PHE A 182 -1.13 -23.46 2.39
CA PHE A 182 -0.37 -22.23 2.50
C PHE A 182 -0.75 -21.43 3.75
N LYS A 183 -2.05 -21.32 4.05
CA LYS A 183 -2.57 -20.70 5.28
C LYS A 183 -2.04 -21.39 6.53
N ALA A 184 -2.03 -22.72 6.56
CA ALA A 184 -1.45 -23.47 7.68
C ALA A 184 0.05 -23.16 7.86
N GLN A 185 0.81 -23.04 6.76
CA GLN A 185 2.22 -22.64 6.80
C GLN A 185 2.42 -21.22 7.33
N LEU A 186 1.57 -20.27 6.92
CA LEU A 186 1.61 -18.89 7.42
C LEU A 186 1.38 -18.83 8.94
N VAL A 187 0.37 -19.56 9.44
CA VAL A 187 0.07 -19.62 10.88
C VAL A 187 1.22 -20.20 11.70
N VAL A 188 1.86 -21.28 11.21
CA VAL A 188 3.06 -21.85 11.84
C VAL A 188 4.19 -20.83 11.96
N ASN A 189 4.27 -19.91 11.00
CA ASN A 189 5.27 -18.85 10.95
C ASN A 189 4.82 -17.55 11.65
N GLY A 190 3.73 -17.58 12.41
CA GLY A 190 3.24 -16.42 13.16
C GLY A 190 2.43 -15.41 12.34
N TYR A 191 2.04 -15.74 11.10
CA TYR A 191 1.14 -14.93 10.28
C TYR A 191 -0.27 -15.53 10.34
N ASP A 192 -1.17 -14.94 11.12
CA ASP A 192 -2.51 -15.47 11.33
C ASP A 192 -3.64 -14.59 10.76
N VAL A 193 -3.29 -13.59 9.93
CA VAL A 193 -4.24 -12.64 9.33
C VAL A 193 -4.20 -12.73 7.81
N MET A 194 -4.81 -13.76 7.25
CA MET A 194 -4.95 -13.91 5.80
C MET A 194 -6.26 -13.27 5.33
N THR A 195 -6.16 -12.16 4.62
CA THR A 195 -7.32 -11.43 4.10
C THR A 195 -7.36 -11.54 2.57
N PRO A 196 -8.40 -12.12 1.97
CA PRO A 196 -8.57 -12.12 0.52
C PRO A 196 -8.64 -10.69 -0.03
N LEU A 197 -8.07 -10.47 -1.22
CA LEU A 197 -7.99 -9.15 -1.86
C LEU A 197 -9.36 -8.46 -1.99
N HIS A 198 -10.40 -9.22 -2.30
CA HIS A 198 -11.75 -8.66 -2.44
C HIS A 198 -12.29 -8.08 -1.12
N HIS A 199 -11.86 -8.56 0.05
CA HIS A 199 -12.24 -7.93 1.34
C HIS A 199 -11.63 -6.54 1.45
N THR A 200 -10.36 -6.37 1.03
CA THR A 200 -9.70 -5.07 1.02
C THR A 200 -10.44 -4.11 0.09
N VAL A 201 -10.78 -4.54 -1.12
CA VAL A 201 -11.56 -3.72 -2.07
C VAL A 201 -12.94 -3.36 -1.50
N THR A 202 -13.66 -4.34 -0.95
CA THR A 202 -14.97 -4.11 -0.30
C THR A 202 -14.87 -3.09 0.82
N SER A 203 -13.87 -3.19 1.70
CA SER A 203 -13.73 -2.25 2.82
C SER A 203 -13.51 -0.80 2.38
N MET A 204 -12.95 -0.59 1.18
CA MET A 204 -12.71 0.74 0.62
C MET A 204 -13.92 1.29 -0.14
N ILE A 205 -14.71 0.42 -0.79
CA ILE A 205 -15.90 0.81 -1.57
C ILE A 205 -17.13 0.90 -0.68
N ASN A 206 -17.38 -0.16 0.06
CA ASN A 206 -18.55 -0.35 0.89
C ASN A 206 -18.12 -0.19 2.35
N LYS A 207 -18.38 1.00 2.91
CA LYS A 207 -18.11 1.32 4.32
C LYS A 207 -18.96 0.49 5.30
N LYS A 208 -19.80 -0.43 4.81
CA LYS A 208 -20.51 -1.40 5.65
C LYS A 208 -19.54 -2.54 5.97
N ASN A 209 -19.46 -2.94 7.24
CA ASN A 209 -18.57 -3.98 7.76
C ASN A 209 -18.87 -5.41 7.28
N ASN A 210 -19.56 -5.57 6.15
CA ASN A 210 -19.90 -6.86 5.60
C ASN A 210 -18.86 -7.24 4.54
N ILE A 211 -18.17 -8.34 4.79
CA ILE A 211 -17.40 -9.03 3.76
C ILE A 211 -18.40 -9.56 2.73
N LEU A 212 -18.27 -9.07 1.50
CA LEU A 212 -19.12 -9.49 0.39
C LEU A 212 -18.46 -10.64 -0.39
N PRO A 213 -19.24 -11.62 -0.87
CA PRO A 213 -18.81 -12.53 -1.92
C PRO A 213 -18.28 -11.77 -3.14
N VAL A 214 -17.35 -12.35 -3.90
CA VAL A 214 -16.68 -11.62 -4.99
C VAL A 214 -17.67 -11.16 -6.07
N GLU A 215 -18.69 -11.95 -6.37
CA GLU A 215 -19.74 -11.60 -7.32
C GLU A 215 -20.49 -10.33 -6.89
N GLU A 216 -20.76 -10.20 -5.60
CA GLU A 216 -21.37 -8.99 -5.03
C GLU A 216 -20.41 -7.80 -5.06
N VAL A 217 -19.10 -8.03 -4.89
CA VAL A 217 -18.08 -6.97 -5.04
C VAL A 217 -18.10 -6.37 -6.45
N VAL A 218 -18.24 -7.20 -7.49
CA VAL A 218 -18.31 -6.71 -8.87
C VAL A 218 -19.51 -5.79 -9.07
N GLU A 219 -20.67 -6.19 -8.56
CA GLU A 219 -21.89 -5.39 -8.65
C GLU A 219 -21.79 -4.09 -7.84
N GLU A 220 -21.17 -4.12 -6.66
CA GLU A 220 -20.89 -2.90 -5.89
C GLU A 220 -19.95 -1.96 -6.65
N VAL A 221 -18.87 -2.45 -7.25
CA VAL A 221 -17.95 -1.62 -8.07
C VAL A 221 -18.71 -0.97 -9.22
N LYS A 222 -19.54 -1.73 -9.96
CA LYS A 222 -20.40 -1.17 -11.02
C LYS A 222 -21.38 -0.13 -10.48
N GLN A 223 -21.92 -0.36 -9.28
CA GLN A 223 -22.83 0.58 -8.64
C GLN A 223 -22.13 1.89 -8.28
N VAL A 224 -20.87 1.85 -7.82
CA VAL A 224 -20.06 3.08 -7.65
C VAL A 224 -19.97 3.84 -8.96
N TRP A 225 -19.70 3.16 -10.09
CA TRP A 225 -19.64 3.83 -11.41
C TRP A 225 -20.96 4.50 -11.77
N LYS A 226 -22.10 3.85 -11.54
CA LYS A 226 -23.42 4.44 -11.80
C LYS A 226 -23.71 5.64 -10.91
N ASP A 227 -23.41 5.53 -9.62
CA ASP A 227 -23.87 6.49 -8.62
C ASP A 227 -22.92 7.67 -8.44
N LYS A 228 -21.61 7.48 -8.71
CA LYS A 228 -20.56 8.44 -8.36
C LYS A 228 -19.88 9.08 -9.55
N TRP A 229 -20.06 8.54 -10.76
CA TRP A 229 -19.37 9.08 -11.93
C TRP A 229 -19.74 10.54 -12.21
N GLU A 230 -21.01 10.92 -12.14
CA GLU A 230 -21.43 12.31 -12.39
C GLU A 230 -20.73 13.28 -11.43
N ASP A 231 -20.76 12.96 -10.13
CA ASP A 231 -20.12 13.76 -9.09
C ASP A 231 -18.60 13.83 -9.28
N TYR A 232 -17.98 12.69 -9.59
CA TYR A 232 -16.55 12.63 -9.80
C TYR A 232 -16.12 13.36 -11.07
N HIS A 233 -16.83 13.21 -12.17
CA HIS A 233 -16.60 13.95 -13.42
C HIS A 233 -16.69 15.47 -13.19
N TYR A 234 -17.62 15.93 -12.35
CA TYR A 234 -17.67 17.33 -11.93
C TYR A 234 -16.39 17.76 -11.18
N VAL A 235 -15.92 16.94 -10.25
CA VAL A 235 -14.63 17.17 -9.54
C VAL A 235 -13.45 17.21 -10.51
N LEU A 236 -13.41 16.34 -11.53
CA LEU A 236 -12.36 16.35 -12.56
C LEU A 236 -12.35 17.64 -13.38
N LYS A 237 -13.54 18.16 -13.76
CA LYS A 237 -13.67 19.45 -14.44
C LYS A 237 -13.16 20.58 -13.56
N TYR A 238 -13.49 20.56 -12.27
CA TYR A 238 -12.95 21.51 -11.31
C TYR A 238 -11.42 21.44 -11.27
N PHE A 239 -10.83 20.26 -11.10
CA PHE A 239 -9.37 20.08 -11.09
C PHE A 239 -8.72 20.63 -12.35
N SER A 240 -9.22 20.24 -13.53
CA SER A 240 -8.69 20.71 -14.81
C SER A 240 -8.75 22.24 -14.93
N SER A 241 -9.82 22.87 -14.43
CA SER A 241 -9.94 24.35 -14.42
C SER A 241 -8.92 25.03 -13.50
N GLN A 242 -8.56 24.40 -12.37
CA GLN A 242 -7.63 24.96 -11.40
C GLN A 242 -6.16 24.76 -11.81
N THR A 243 -5.85 23.67 -12.50
CA THR A 243 -4.46 23.28 -12.84
C THR A 243 -4.10 23.55 -14.29
N GLY A 244 -5.08 23.76 -15.18
CA GLY A 244 -4.86 23.86 -16.62
C GLY A 244 -4.55 22.52 -17.29
N MET A 245 -4.79 21.38 -16.62
CA MET A 245 -4.55 20.03 -17.15
C MET A 245 -5.59 19.67 -18.22
N LYS A 246 -5.30 19.99 -19.49
CA LYS A 246 -6.20 19.70 -20.62
C LYS A 246 -6.43 18.21 -20.83
N GLN A 247 -5.37 17.40 -20.78
CA GLN A 247 -5.45 15.96 -20.99
C GLN A 247 -6.38 15.27 -19.97
N LEU A 248 -6.40 15.76 -18.72
CA LEU A 248 -7.31 15.27 -17.70
C LEU A 248 -8.78 15.43 -18.11
N ALA A 249 -9.15 16.60 -18.63
CA ALA A 249 -10.50 16.87 -19.11
C ALA A 249 -10.85 16.06 -20.36
N GLU A 250 -9.91 15.92 -21.30
CA GLU A 250 -10.10 15.12 -22.51
C GLU A 250 -10.34 13.64 -22.19
N ASN A 251 -9.52 13.07 -21.30
CA ASN A 251 -9.71 11.69 -20.87
C ASN A 251 -11.01 11.49 -20.10
N ALA A 252 -11.41 12.46 -19.27
CA ALA A 252 -12.70 12.41 -18.58
C ALA A 252 -13.87 12.29 -19.56
N LEU A 253 -13.82 12.97 -20.71
CA LEU A 253 -14.84 12.85 -21.76
C LEU A 253 -14.85 11.45 -22.40
N VAL A 254 -13.69 10.82 -22.61
CA VAL A 254 -13.61 9.44 -23.11
C VAL A 254 -14.27 8.47 -22.12
N ILE A 255 -14.02 8.64 -20.81
CA ILE A 255 -14.68 7.82 -19.79
C ILE A 255 -16.17 8.09 -19.75
N ASP A 256 -16.62 9.33 -19.92
CA ASP A 256 -18.04 9.70 -19.97
C ASP A 256 -18.78 8.96 -21.10
N GLU A 257 -18.14 8.81 -22.26
CA GLU A 257 -18.63 8.00 -23.38
C GLU A 257 -18.67 6.50 -23.03
N GLN A 258 -17.63 5.98 -22.36
CA GLN A 258 -17.60 4.59 -21.90
C GLN A 258 -18.68 4.27 -20.86
N VAL A 259 -18.99 5.23 -19.97
CA VAL A 259 -20.09 5.12 -19.00
C VAL A 259 -21.43 5.14 -19.73
N SER A 260 -21.64 6.09 -20.64
CA SER A 260 -22.89 6.25 -21.39
C SER A 260 -23.20 5.08 -22.32
N SER A 261 -22.17 4.48 -22.94
CA SER A 261 -22.30 3.29 -23.80
C SER A 261 -22.40 1.99 -23.01
N GLY A 262 -22.06 1.99 -21.73
CA GLY A 262 -21.97 0.79 -20.89
C GLY A 262 -20.67 0.01 -21.01
N LYS A 263 -19.75 0.40 -21.92
CA LYS A 263 -18.43 -0.25 -22.09
C LYS A 263 -17.62 -0.29 -20.80
N ILE A 264 -17.78 0.71 -19.92
CA ILE A 264 -17.07 0.72 -18.63
C ILE A 264 -17.45 -0.48 -17.74
N PHE A 265 -18.70 -0.95 -17.80
CA PHE A 265 -19.16 -2.04 -16.96
C PHE A 265 -18.57 -3.39 -17.40
N GLU A 266 -18.39 -3.58 -18.70
CA GLU A 266 -17.64 -4.74 -19.24
C GLU A 266 -16.18 -4.70 -18.78
N ILE A 267 -15.54 -3.53 -18.86
CA ILE A 267 -14.15 -3.35 -18.37
C ILE A 267 -14.06 -3.62 -16.87
N VAL A 268 -15.05 -3.21 -16.07
CA VAL A 268 -15.11 -3.48 -14.62
C VAL A 268 -15.25 -4.99 -14.35
N GLU A 269 -16.13 -5.70 -15.04
CA GLU A 269 -16.27 -7.16 -14.91
C GLU A 269 -14.95 -7.86 -15.19
N GLU A 270 -14.30 -7.48 -16.29
CA GLU A 270 -12.99 -8.01 -16.67
C GLU A 270 -11.90 -7.65 -15.66
N GLY A 271 -11.91 -6.42 -15.14
CA GLY A 271 -11.03 -5.93 -14.08
C GLY A 271 -11.13 -6.78 -12.82
N CYS A 272 -12.35 -7.01 -12.35
CA CYS A 272 -12.62 -7.76 -11.13
C CYS A 272 -12.20 -9.25 -11.19
N GLN A 273 -11.85 -9.79 -12.35
CA GLN A 273 -11.27 -11.14 -12.45
C GLN A 273 -9.97 -11.30 -11.63
N VAL A 274 -9.25 -10.20 -11.35
CA VAL A 274 -8.06 -10.24 -10.47
C VAL A 274 -8.40 -10.58 -9.02
N LEU A 275 -9.66 -10.38 -8.60
CA LEU A 275 -10.15 -10.68 -7.25
C LEU A 275 -10.43 -12.18 -7.05
N THR A 276 -10.75 -12.91 -8.12
CA THR A 276 -11.00 -14.36 -8.12
C THR A 276 -9.84 -15.17 -8.67
N ALA A 277 -8.70 -14.53 -9.01
CA ALA A 277 -7.58 -15.18 -9.67
C ALA A 277 -7.14 -16.48 -8.97
N ASN A 278 -6.90 -17.52 -9.76
CA ASN A 278 -6.41 -18.81 -9.26
C ASN A 278 -4.99 -18.68 -8.69
N ASN A 279 -4.14 -17.90 -9.36
CA ASN A 279 -2.79 -17.61 -8.91
C ASN A 279 -2.81 -16.41 -7.97
N ARG A 280 -2.32 -16.62 -6.74
CA ARG A 280 -2.43 -15.65 -5.66
C ARG A 280 -1.09 -15.41 -5.01
N THR A 281 -0.92 -14.19 -4.53
CA THR A 281 0.21 -13.76 -3.73
C THR A 281 -0.19 -12.61 -2.82
N LEU A 282 0.72 -12.20 -1.95
CA LEU A 282 0.58 -11.00 -1.13
C LEU A 282 0.55 -9.76 -2.03
N ASN A 283 -0.48 -8.94 -1.87
CA ASN A 283 -0.57 -7.60 -2.41
C ASN A 283 -0.43 -6.60 -1.26
N HIS A 284 0.26 -5.49 -1.52
CA HIS A 284 0.35 -4.33 -0.64
C HIS A 284 -1.01 -3.63 -0.56
N CYS A 285 -1.74 -3.57 -1.67
CA CYS A 285 -3.01 -2.87 -1.89
C CYS A 285 -3.00 -1.34 -1.70
N ASP A 286 -1.91 -0.78 -1.19
CA ASP A 286 -1.57 0.65 -1.28
C ASP A 286 -0.18 0.82 -1.92
N PHE A 287 0.06 0.11 -3.04
CA PHE A 287 1.36 0.02 -3.70
C PHE A 287 1.72 1.29 -4.48
N ARG A 288 2.17 2.32 -3.75
CA ARG A 288 2.53 3.65 -4.28
C ARG A 288 3.90 4.13 -3.79
N LEU A 289 4.46 5.11 -4.49
CA LEU A 289 5.81 5.63 -4.20
C LEU A 289 5.96 6.18 -2.78
N ASP A 290 4.96 6.83 -2.22
CA ASP A 290 5.05 7.38 -0.85
C ASP A 290 5.24 6.28 0.22
N ASN A 291 4.91 5.03 -0.11
CA ASN A 291 5.10 3.85 0.75
C ASN A 291 6.43 3.13 0.45
N MET A 292 7.38 3.81 -0.19
CA MET A 292 8.68 3.27 -0.58
C MET A 292 9.82 4.17 -0.11
N LEU A 293 10.90 3.54 0.36
CA LEU A 293 12.11 4.21 0.84
C LEU A 293 13.27 3.82 -0.06
N GLN A 294 13.91 4.79 -0.71
CA GLN A 294 15.16 4.55 -1.41
C GLN A 294 16.29 4.42 -0.38
N VAL A 295 16.78 3.19 -0.18
CA VAL A 295 17.83 2.87 0.79
C VAL A 295 19.22 3.14 0.19
N SER A 296 19.39 2.81 -1.09
CA SER A 296 20.58 3.10 -1.88
C SER A 296 20.21 3.23 -3.37
N GLU A 297 21.20 3.37 -4.25
CA GLU A 297 20.98 3.32 -5.70
C GLU A 297 20.48 1.94 -6.18
N GLU A 298 20.75 0.89 -5.41
CA GLU A 298 20.47 -0.50 -5.77
C GLU A 298 19.43 -1.17 -4.86
N SER A 299 18.84 -0.44 -3.91
CA SER A 299 17.89 -1.01 -2.94
C SER A 299 16.75 -0.05 -2.60
N VAL A 300 15.55 -0.62 -2.55
CA VAL A 300 14.31 0.04 -2.12
C VAL A 300 13.66 -0.81 -1.05
N ALA A 301 13.16 -0.17 0.00
CA ALA A 301 12.38 -0.79 1.04
C ALA A 301 10.90 -0.39 0.94
N PHE A 302 10.00 -1.33 1.22
CA PHE A 302 8.56 -1.11 1.28
C PHE A 302 8.10 -0.96 2.73
N VAL A 303 7.11 -0.10 2.96
CA VAL A 303 6.53 0.18 4.28
C VAL A 303 5.02 0.35 4.20
N ASP A 304 4.36 0.35 5.35
CA ASP A 304 2.91 0.60 5.48
C ASP A 304 2.01 -0.52 4.93
N PHE A 305 2.28 -1.75 5.38
CA PHE A 305 1.58 -2.99 4.99
C PHE A 305 0.18 -3.14 5.63
N GLN A 306 -0.51 -2.04 5.96
CA GLN A 306 -1.81 -2.06 6.61
C GLN A 306 -2.96 -2.51 5.69
N CYS A 307 -2.80 -2.33 4.37
CA CYS A 307 -3.81 -2.68 3.38
C CYS A 307 -3.62 -4.08 2.78
N ILE A 308 -2.62 -4.85 3.24
CA ILE A 308 -2.25 -6.11 2.57
C ILE A 308 -3.44 -7.07 2.42
N GLY A 309 -3.42 -7.80 1.31
CA GLY A 309 -4.38 -8.85 1.01
C GLY A 309 -3.81 -9.87 0.04
N PHE A 310 -4.49 -10.99 -0.14
CA PHE A 310 -4.04 -12.07 -1.02
C PHE A 310 -4.91 -12.17 -2.27
N GLY A 311 -4.29 -12.12 -3.45
CA GLY A 311 -4.95 -12.08 -4.75
C GLY A 311 -3.96 -12.08 -5.90
N SER A 312 -4.40 -11.75 -7.13
CA SER A 312 -3.49 -11.63 -8.27
C SER A 312 -2.43 -10.54 -8.04
N CYS A 313 -1.18 -10.81 -8.41
CA CYS A 313 -0.10 -9.81 -8.41
C CYS A 313 -0.37 -8.63 -9.34
N GLY A 314 -1.21 -8.82 -10.37
CA GLY A 314 -1.60 -7.77 -11.30
C GLY A 314 -2.35 -6.61 -10.63
N TYR A 315 -2.92 -6.81 -9.43
CA TYR A 315 -3.61 -5.76 -8.70
C TYR A 315 -2.67 -4.62 -8.28
N ASP A 316 -1.61 -4.94 -7.56
CA ASP A 316 -0.60 -3.95 -7.15
C ASP A 316 0.11 -3.33 -8.36
N LEU A 317 0.46 -4.15 -9.35
CA LEU A 317 1.13 -3.66 -10.56
C LEU A 317 0.24 -2.68 -11.33
N GLY A 318 -1.05 -3.00 -11.44
CA GLY A 318 -2.03 -2.13 -12.06
C GLY A 318 -2.12 -0.80 -11.33
N PHE A 319 -2.19 -0.83 -9.99
CA PHE A 319 -2.21 0.40 -9.19
C PHE A 319 -0.94 1.23 -9.35
N PHE A 320 0.22 0.61 -9.21
CA PHE A 320 1.51 1.32 -9.27
C PHE A 320 1.76 1.91 -10.65
N ILE A 321 1.58 1.12 -11.72
CA ILE A 321 1.82 1.60 -13.09
C ILE A 321 0.84 2.71 -13.46
N SER A 322 -0.43 2.59 -13.06
CA SER A 322 -1.45 3.57 -13.43
C SER A 322 -1.39 4.85 -12.59
N SER A 323 -0.91 4.82 -11.34
CA SER A 323 -0.93 5.99 -10.45
C SER A 323 0.43 6.65 -10.18
N CYS A 324 1.53 5.92 -10.36
CA CYS A 324 2.87 6.39 -9.98
C CYS A 324 3.76 6.75 -11.17
N LEU A 325 3.51 6.20 -12.36
CA LEU A 325 4.32 6.45 -13.54
C LEU A 325 3.77 7.62 -14.35
N LEU A 326 4.67 8.41 -14.94
CA LEU A 326 4.30 9.42 -15.93
C LEU A 326 3.81 8.74 -17.21
N SER A 327 2.91 9.38 -17.94
CA SER A 327 2.30 8.82 -19.16
C SER A 327 3.36 8.42 -20.20
N GLU A 328 4.40 9.22 -20.40
CA GLU A 328 5.53 8.88 -21.29
C GLU A 328 6.28 7.61 -20.86
N GLN A 329 6.50 7.44 -19.55
CA GLN A 329 7.19 6.26 -19.01
C GLN A 329 6.39 4.99 -19.26
N VAL A 330 5.07 5.04 -18.99
CA VAL A 330 4.17 3.92 -19.29
C VAL A 330 4.19 3.63 -20.79
N ASN A 331 4.12 4.69 -21.61
CA ASN A 331 3.98 4.53 -23.04
C ASN A 331 5.12 3.77 -23.69
N ASP A 332 6.33 4.10 -23.27
CA ASP A 332 7.54 3.60 -23.89
C ASP A 332 8.04 2.32 -23.22
N ASN A 333 7.59 2.02 -22.00
CA ASN A 333 8.21 0.96 -21.19
C ASN A 333 7.26 -0.12 -20.66
N PHE A 334 5.93 -0.03 -20.81
CA PHE A 334 5.01 -1.00 -20.19
C PHE A 334 5.43 -2.48 -20.41
N HIS A 335 5.73 -2.85 -21.66
CA HIS A 335 6.15 -4.22 -21.99
C HIS A 335 7.46 -4.62 -21.29
N ASN A 336 8.48 -3.77 -21.36
CA ASN A 336 9.78 -4.00 -20.73
C ASN A 336 9.69 -4.05 -19.20
N LEU A 337 8.82 -3.24 -18.59
CA LEU A 337 8.58 -3.25 -17.15
C LEU A 337 7.93 -4.56 -16.70
N MET A 338 6.93 -5.04 -17.44
CA MET A 338 6.27 -6.33 -17.17
C MET A 338 7.23 -7.51 -17.36
N GLU A 339 8.09 -7.48 -18.38
CA GLU A 339 9.14 -8.47 -18.57
C GLU A 339 10.17 -8.45 -17.44
N SER A 340 10.60 -7.26 -16.99
CA SER A 340 11.53 -7.13 -15.87
C SER A 340 10.95 -7.70 -14.57
N TYR A 341 9.69 -7.38 -14.26
CA TYR A 341 8.99 -7.95 -13.11
C TYR A 341 8.87 -9.48 -13.25
N TRP A 342 8.39 -9.96 -14.39
CA TRP A 342 8.17 -11.38 -14.67
C TRP A 342 9.46 -12.19 -14.52
N ASN A 343 10.54 -11.74 -15.15
CA ASN A 343 11.85 -12.39 -15.07
C ASN A 343 12.34 -12.48 -13.62
N SER A 344 12.13 -11.43 -12.81
CA SER A 344 12.44 -11.48 -11.37
C SER A 344 11.55 -12.50 -10.65
N LEU A 345 10.24 -12.48 -10.88
CA LEU A 345 9.27 -13.37 -10.24
C LEU A 345 9.64 -14.85 -10.46
N ILE A 346 9.87 -15.25 -11.71
CA ILE A 346 10.20 -16.64 -12.07
C ILE A 346 11.63 -17.02 -11.68
N CYS A 347 12.58 -16.07 -11.68
CA CYS A 347 13.94 -16.33 -11.20
C CYS A 347 13.93 -16.68 -9.70
N ASN A 348 13.09 -16.00 -8.91
CA ASN A 348 12.96 -16.28 -7.49
C ASN A 348 12.12 -17.54 -7.21
N LYS A 349 11.12 -17.85 -8.06
CA LYS A 349 10.27 -19.05 -7.90
C LYS A 349 9.85 -19.66 -9.25
N PRO A 350 10.71 -20.49 -9.86
CA PRO A 350 10.49 -21.03 -11.21
C PRO A 350 9.22 -21.86 -11.39
N ILE A 351 8.68 -22.43 -10.31
CA ILE A 351 7.43 -23.21 -10.36
C ILE A 351 6.22 -22.39 -10.83
N ILE A 352 6.27 -21.06 -10.70
CA ILE A 352 5.21 -20.13 -11.13
C ILE A 352 4.91 -20.27 -12.63
N GLU A 353 5.92 -20.56 -13.47
CA GLU A 353 5.74 -20.70 -14.92
C GLU A 353 4.81 -21.86 -15.32
N LYS A 354 4.55 -22.79 -14.41
CA LYS A 354 3.63 -23.91 -14.67
C LYS A 354 2.16 -23.52 -14.58
N THR A 355 1.83 -22.45 -13.85
CA THR A 355 0.44 -22.08 -13.54
C THR A 355 0.10 -20.65 -13.94
N TYR A 356 1.09 -19.83 -14.29
CA TYR A 356 0.93 -18.42 -14.62
C TYR A 356 1.83 -18.03 -15.79
N SER A 357 1.50 -16.95 -16.50
CA SER A 357 2.22 -16.52 -17.70
C SER A 357 2.40 -15.01 -17.75
N LEU A 358 3.44 -14.56 -18.48
CA LEU A 358 3.68 -13.14 -18.75
C LEU A 358 2.47 -12.46 -19.42
N GLU A 359 1.78 -13.14 -20.33
CA GLU A 359 0.60 -12.56 -21.00
C GLU A 359 -0.59 -12.43 -20.05
N GLN A 360 -0.76 -13.39 -19.14
CA GLN A 360 -1.73 -13.26 -18.06
C GLN A 360 -1.39 -12.09 -17.13
N LEU A 361 -0.12 -11.93 -16.74
CA LEU A 361 0.36 -10.80 -15.96
C LEU A 361 0.06 -9.45 -16.61
N LYS A 362 0.42 -9.28 -17.89
CA LYS A 362 0.16 -8.05 -18.65
C LYS A 362 -1.34 -7.74 -18.71
N ARG A 363 -2.16 -8.76 -18.93
CA ARG A 363 -3.62 -8.64 -18.98
C ARG A 363 -4.19 -8.21 -17.62
N GLU A 364 -3.85 -8.92 -16.55
CA GLU A 364 -4.33 -8.62 -15.19
C GLU A 364 -3.90 -7.23 -14.73
N THR A 365 -2.66 -6.83 -15.01
CA THR A 365 -2.12 -5.49 -14.70
C THR A 365 -2.93 -4.37 -15.37
N ARG A 366 -3.22 -4.50 -16.67
CA ARG A 366 -4.01 -3.49 -17.39
C ARG A 366 -5.43 -3.38 -16.84
N LYS A 367 -6.04 -4.53 -16.57
CA LYS A 367 -7.44 -4.63 -16.15
C LYS A 367 -7.65 -4.19 -14.71
N ALA A 368 -6.69 -4.37 -13.82
CA ALA A 368 -6.81 -3.97 -12.42
C ALA A 368 -6.90 -2.44 -12.21
N ALA A 369 -6.40 -1.63 -13.15
CA ALA A 369 -6.40 -0.17 -13.02
C ALA A 369 -7.82 0.42 -12.88
N VAL A 370 -8.83 -0.19 -13.51
CA VAL A 370 -10.23 0.29 -13.40
C VAL A 370 -10.76 0.15 -11.98
N ILE A 371 -10.31 -0.85 -11.21
CA ILE A 371 -10.71 -1.04 -9.82
C ILE A 371 -10.19 0.14 -8.99
N GLN A 372 -8.93 0.53 -9.20
CA GLN A 372 -8.31 1.65 -8.49
C GLN A 372 -9.00 2.98 -8.79
N LEU A 373 -9.35 3.22 -10.06
CA LEU A 373 -10.15 4.38 -10.44
C LEU A 373 -11.52 4.39 -9.75
N SER A 374 -12.12 3.21 -9.57
CA SER A 374 -13.38 3.06 -8.81
C SER A 374 -13.23 3.43 -7.33
N LEU A 375 -12.11 3.05 -6.71
CA LEU A 375 -11.78 3.42 -5.33
C LEU A 375 -11.63 4.94 -5.18
N TYR A 376 -10.86 5.56 -6.07
CA TYR A 376 -10.67 7.02 -6.07
C TYR A 376 -11.99 7.76 -6.28
N MET A 377 -12.82 7.30 -7.21
CA MET A 377 -14.15 7.87 -7.44
C MET A 377 -15.06 7.73 -6.20
N SER A 378 -15.05 6.59 -5.52
CA SER A 378 -15.79 6.40 -4.27
C SER A 378 -15.37 7.41 -3.20
N MET A 379 -14.05 7.65 -3.06
CA MET A 379 -13.50 8.56 -2.06
C MET A 379 -13.74 10.04 -2.41
N PHE A 380 -13.53 10.43 -3.66
CA PHE A 380 -13.38 11.84 -4.04
C PHE A 380 -14.63 12.45 -4.72
N SER A 381 -15.63 11.64 -5.08
CA SER A 381 -16.96 12.16 -5.46
C SER A 381 -17.58 13.03 -4.35
N ALA A 382 -17.27 12.73 -3.08
CA ALA A 382 -17.70 13.52 -1.92
C ALA A 382 -17.12 14.95 -1.86
N TRP A 383 -16.20 15.33 -2.76
CA TRP A 383 -15.69 16.68 -2.84
C TRP A 383 -16.62 17.63 -3.61
N ARG A 384 -17.56 17.14 -4.42
CA ARG A 384 -18.54 17.99 -5.13
C ARG A 384 -19.29 18.95 -4.19
N PRO A 385 -19.91 18.49 -3.08
CA PRO A 385 -20.55 19.41 -2.12
C PRO A 385 -19.61 20.47 -1.53
N MET A 386 -18.31 20.15 -1.36
CA MET A 386 -17.33 21.12 -0.87
C MET A 386 -17.07 22.20 -1.92
N ILE A 387 -16.89 21.80 -3.18
CA ILE A 387 -16.72 22.72 -4.32
C ILE A 387 -17.95 23.62 -4.47
N ASP A 388 -19.15 23.04 -4.42
CA ASP A 388 -20.41 23.79 -4.54
C ASP A 388 -20.61 24.78 -3.38
N SER A 389 -20.02 24.49 -2.21
CA SER A 389 -19.98 25.39 -1.05
C SER A 389 -18.87 26.45 -1.14
N GLY A 390 -18.11 26.49 -2.23
CA GLY A 390 -17.03 27.45 -2.45
C GLY A 390 -15.75 27.14 -1.68
N VAL A 391 -15.56 25.91 -1.20
CA VAL A 391 -14.32 25.51 -0.52
C VAL A 391 -13.17 25.51 -1.53
N ASP A 392 -12.10 26.25 -1.22
CA ASP A 392 -10.83 26.11 -1.92
C ASP A 392 -10.17 24.80 -1.47
N LEU A 393 -10.39 23.74 -2.25
CA LEU A 393 -9.87 22.42 -1.97
C LEU A 393 -8.33 22.44 -1.86
N LYS A 394 -7.63 23.16 -2.74
CA LYS A 394 -6.16 23.19 -2.69
C LYS A 394 -5.66 23.69 -1.34
N SER A 395 -6.27 24.76 -0.82
CA SER A 395 -5.95 25.28 0.51
C SER A 395 -6.42 24.37 1.64
N ALA A 396 -7.58 23.71 1.50
CA ALA A 396 -8.19 22.89 2.53
C ALA A 396 -7.51 21.52 2.73
N VAL A 397 -7.13 20.85 1.63
CA VAL A 397 -6.51 19.50 1.66
C VAL A 397 -5.00 19.52 1.33
N GLY A 398 -4.45 20.64 0.91
CA GLY A 398 -3.00 20.85 0.75
C GLY A 398 -2.34 19.84 -0.20
N ARG A 399 -1.24 19.23 0.22
CA ARG A 399 -0.48 18.25 -0.58
C ARG A 399 -1.32 17.05 -1.02
N PHE A 400 -2.33 16.67 -0.22
CA PHE A 400 -3.19 15.53 -0.57
C PHE A 400 -4.03 15.81 -1.82
N PHE A 401 -4.43 17.08 -2.05
CA PHE A 401 -5.08 17.51 -3.29
C PHE A 401 -4.20 17.23 -4.51
N GLU A 402 -2.93 17.65 -4.45
CA GLU A 402 -1.98 17.49 -5.55
C GLU A 402 -1.71 16.02 -5.84
N LEU A 403 -1.54 15.20 -4.79
CA LEU A 403 -1.38 13.75 -4.91
C LEU A 403 -2.56 13.10 -5.64
N VAL A 404 -3.79 13.41 -5.20
CA VAL A 404 -5.01 12.84 -5.79
C VAL A 404 -5.15 13.23 -7.25
N ILE A 405 -4.92 14.50 -7.59
CA ILE A 405 -5.01 14.96 -8.98
C ILE A 405 -3.99 14.28 -9.88
N CYS A 406 -2.72 14.24 -9.46
CA CYS A 406 -1.67 13.60 -10.25
C CYS A 406 -1.92 12.11 -10.44
N ALA A 407 -2.34 11.40 -9.39
CA ALA A 407 -2.69 9.98 -9.50
C ALA A 407 -3.87 9.75 -10.43
N THR A 408 -4.94 10.54 -10.31
CA THR A 408 -6.13 10.45 -11.16
C THR A 408 -5.82 10.72 -12.63
N GLU A 409 -5.01 11.74 -12.92
CA GLU A 409 -4.61 12.08 -14.28
C GLU A 409 -3.84 10.93 -14.94
N ARG A 410 -2.88 10.35 -14.23
CA ARG A 410 -2.12 9.17 -14.70
C ARG A 410 -3.01 7.95 -14.90
N MET A 411 -3.93 7.68 -13.97
CA MET A 411 -4.83 6.52 -14.06
C MET A 411 -5.78 6.62 -15.25
N LEU A 412 -6.34 7.81 -15.49
CA LEU A 412 -7.20 8.07 -16.65
C LEU A 412 -6.41 7.94 -17.96
N ASN A 413 -5.20 8.51 -18.03
CA ASN A 413 -4.31 8.34 -19.19
C ASN A 413 -4.03 6.85 -19.47
N PHE A 414 -3.69 6.09 -18.42
CA PHE A 414 -3.44 4.65 -18.52
C PHE A 414 -4.68 3.91 -19.02
N HIS A 415 -5.83 4.14 -18.40
CA HIS A 415 -7.09 3.47 -18.75
C HIS A 415 -7.48 3.74 -20.20
N VAL A 416 -7.53 5.02 -20.62
CA VAL A 416 -7.90 5.39 -21.99
C VAL A 416 -6.98 4.70 -22.98
N LYS A 417 -5.66 4.74 -22.77
CA LYS A 417 -4.71 4.07 -23.67
C LYS A 417 -4.99 2.57 -23.84
N PHE A 418 -5.20 1.87 -22.73
CA PHE A 418 -5.31 0.41 -22.76
C PHE A 418 -6.74 -0.12 -22.98
N THR A 419 -7.73 0.76 -23.09
CA THR A 419 -9.14 0.40 -23.34
C THR A 419 -9.71 0.98 -24.64
N SER A 420 -9.05 1.98 -25.22
CA SER A 420 -9.39 2.58 -26.52
C SER A 420 -8.75 1.87 -27.72
N SER A 421 -7.94 0.83 -27.49
CA SER A 421 -7.37 -0.01 -28.55
C SER A 421 -8.27 -1.22 -28.77
N ASP A 422 -9.14 -1.15 -29.79
CA ASP A 422 -9.81 -2.32 -30.36
C ASP A 422 -8.83 -3.17 -31.19
#